data_AF-A0A6A6UX97-F1
#
_entry.id   AF-A0A6A6UX97-F1
#
_cell.length_a   1.000
_cell.length_b   1.000
_cell.length_c   1.000
_cell.angle_alpha   90.00
_cell.angle_beta   90.00
_cell.angle_gamma   90.00
#
_symmetry.space_group_name_H-M   'P 1'
#
loop_
_entity.id
_entity.type
_entity.pdbx_description
1 polymer ?
#
loop_
_entity_poly.entity_id
_entity_poly.type
_entity_poly.pdbx_seq_one_letter_code
_entity_poly.pdbx_strand_id
1 'polypeptide(L)'
;MSLFSEPAVTKMTVILDKPADWEPWFQLRREKAVVDDIWKYCDISKPKHELPKLVEPTKPHVSQVKADATQINELRGTELTIYQDLLNDWRQDKAEYNHVKRKIGELILDISRTIATRHLYLINGKDDPYDRLIALRQQLAPSAPTRNRELVIKYRALQERPQNRNLDQWLDDWIHITNQCKEAGLPDTSGHRPQDDFLTVIRTVAPEWAAPAHQDLIRKESTGNDSSIPSIADYIAEFRTYYRRINPRHPSLGTFASLGICDQPQPHPTEPTTSKKDHHPPQRTFSKPCVCGNNHPYKHCWYLVPDHPKRPTSFRPDKTKQEKITEAIKDPELRQKIERALAQIGKAIPKEFFNPTTPQQQPISFDDGKTKARPSQSFATHSSFSVSISPDTHECLTTRYDLCRKGQSTNPSLG
;
A
#
# COMPACT_ATOMS: atom_id res chain seq x y z
N MET A 1 24.66 7.23 33.62
CA MET A 1 23.62 6.39 32.98
C MET A 1 23.33 6.98 31.62
N SER A 2 23.61 6.25 30.53
CA SER A 2 23.37 6.76 29.17
C SER A 2 21.99 6.33 28.69
N LEU A 3 21.13 7.30 28.32
CA LEU A 3 19.84 7.03 27.73
C LEU A 3 20.04 6.68 26.25
N PHE A 4 20.07 5.39 25.94
CA PHE A 4 19.99 4.93 24.56
C PHE A 4 18.57 5.21 24.04
N SER A 5 18.43 6.28 23.25
CA SER A 5 17.26 6.46 22.40
C SER A 5 17.27 5.36 21.36
N GLU A 6 16.31 4.43 21.40
CA GLU A 6 16.13 3.47 20.32
C GLU A 6 15.93 4.21 18.99
N PRO A 7 16.56 3.78 17.89
CA PRO A 7 16.24 4.32 16.58
C PRO A 7 14.78 3.99 16.25
N ALA A 8 14.05 4.97 15.71
CA ALA A 8 12.67 4.77 15.29
C ALA A 8 12.62 3.81 14.09
N VAL A 9 12.54 2.51 14.37
CA VAL A 9 12.30 1.47 13.36
C VAL A 9 10.96 1.77 12.71
N THR A 10 10.99 2.11 11.42
CA THR A 10 9.81 2.33 10.59
C THR A 10 9.06 1.02 10.42
N LYS A 11 8.23 0.66 11.41
CA LYS A 11 7.42 -0.57 11.40
C LYS A 11 6.52 -0.54 10.18
N MET A 12 6.74 -1.44 9.23
CA MET A 12 5.84 -1.66 8.09
C MET A 12 4.51 -2.21 8.60
N THR A 13 3.56 -1.32 8.88
CA THR A 13 2.22 -1.70 9.31
C THR A 13 1.37 -2.06 8.10
N VAL A 14 1.36 -3.34 7.74
CA VAL A 14 0.34 -3.89 6.82
C VAL A 14 -1.03 -3.78 7.51
N ILE A 15 -2.03 -3.28 6.76
CA ILE A 15 -3.43 -3.19 7.20
C ILE A 15 -4.22 -4.26 6.45
N LEU A 16 -4.98 -5.09 7.18
CA LEU A 16 -5.85 -6.10 6.59
C LEU A 16 -7.12 -5.44 6.01
N ASP A 17 -7.14 -5.23 4.70
CA ASP A 17 -8.22 -4.58 3.95
C ASP A 17 -8.86 -5.57 2.95
N LYS A 18 -8.04 -6.34 2.23
CA LYS A 18 -8.40 -7.24 1.14
C LYS A 18 -7.79 -8.63 1.35
N PRO A 19 -8.25 -9.67 0.62
CA PRO A 19 -7.67 -11.00 0.76
C PRO A 19 -6.18 -11.10 0.42
N ALA A 20 -5.69 -10.26 -0.50
CA ALA A 20 -4.27 -10.18 -0.82
C ALA A 20 -3.38 -9.72 0.36
N ASP A 21 -3.95 -8.97 1.30
CA ASP A 21 -3.21 -8.46 2.47
C ASP A 21 -3.09 -9.52 3.57
N TRP A 22 -3.86 -10.62 3.51
CA TRP A 22 -3.96 -11.64 4.56
C TRP A 22 -2.61 -12.23 4.94
N GLU A 23 -1.85 -12.74 3.97
CA GLU A 23 -0.58 -13.43 4.23
C GLU A 23 0.47 -12.51 4.88
N PRO A 24 0.84 -11.35 4.30
CA PRO A 24 1.82 -10.46 4.93
C PRO A 24 1.30 -9.85 6.25
N TRP A 25 -0.01 -9.61 6.39
CA TRP A 25 -0.58 -9.17 7.65
C TRP A 25 -0.50 -10.24 8.75
N PHE A 26 -0.84 -11.49 8.42
CA PHE A 26 -0.87 -12.60 9.35
C PHE A 26 0.55 -13.01 9.78
N GLN A 27 1.50 -13.02 8.86
CA GLN A 27 2.91 -13.30 9.15
C GLN A 27 3.45 -12.35 10.25
N LEU A 28 3.24 -11.03 10.11
CA LEU A 28 3.67 -10.05 11.12
C LEU A 28 3.05 -10.28 12.51
N ARG A 29 1.79 -10.76 12.57
CA ARG A 29 1.10 -11.09 13.84
C ARG A 29 1.67 -12.36 14.46
N ARG A 30 1.93 -13.38 13.63
CA ARG A 30 2.58 -14.63 14.05
C ARG A 30 4.00 -14.35 14.57
N GLU A 31 4.80 -13.59 13.85
CA GLU A 31 6.16 -13.20 14.27
C GLU A 31 6.12 -12.44 15.61
N LYS A 32 5.25 -11.45 15.77
CA LYS A 32 5.04 -10.77 17.06
C LYS A 32 4.67 -11.75 18.18
N ALA A 33 3.72 -12.66 17.93
CA ALA A 33 3.27 -13.64 18.92
C ALA A 33 4.33 -14.68 19.28
N VAL A 34 5.25 -15.00 18.37
CA VAL A 34 6.44 -15.84 18.62
C VAL A 34 7.47 -15.09 19.46
N VAL A 35 7.76 -13.82 19.14
CA VAL A 35 8.68 -12.96 19.91
C VAL A 35 8.17 -12.71 21.33
N ASP A 36 6.85 -12.58 21.51
CA ASP A 36 6.22 -12.42 22.83
C ASP A 36 5.98 -13.77 23.58
N ASP A 37 6.41 -14.92 23.02
CA ASP A 37 6.18 -16.30 23.54
C ASP A 37 4.69 -16.64 23.87
N ILE A 38 3.77 -16.06 23.11
CA ILE A 38 2.33 -16.29 23.24
C ILE A 38 1.73 -17.12 22.10
N TRP A 39 2.48 -17.42 21.03
CA TRP A 39 1.98 -18.16 19.86
C TRP A 39 1.31 -19.49 20.23
N LYS A 40 1.84 -20.19 21.24
CA LYS A 40 1.28 -21.44 21.78
C LYS A 40 -0.20 -21.33 22.20
N TYR A 41 -0.67 -20.15 22.60
CA TYR A 41 -2.06 -19.91 23.01
C TYR A 41 -2.98 -19.48 21.85
N CYS A 42 -2.45 -19.14 20.68
CA CYS A 42 -3.22 -18.56 19.56
C CYS A 42 -2.92 -19.17 18.19
N ASP A 43 -2.29 -20.35 18.15
CA ASP A 43 -1.89 -21.03 16.93
C ASP A 43 -3.08 -21.55 16.10
N ILE A 44 -3.48 -20.77 15.11
CA ILE A 44 -4.58 -21.11 14.18
C ILE A 44 -4.27 -22.22 13.17
N SER A 45 -3.09 -22.86 13.23
CA SER A 45 -2.84 -24.12 12.52
C SER A 45 -3.47 -25.33 13.23
N LYS A 46 -3.73 -25.20 14.54
CA LYS A 46 -4.31 -26.26 15.38
C LYS A 46 -5.78 -25.97 15.74
N PRO A 47 -6.59 -26.98 16.03
CA PRO A 47 -7.93 -26.77 16.57
C PRO A 47 -7.85 -26.26 18.02
N LYS A 48 -8.77 -25.36 18.41
CA LYS A 48 -8.75 -24.65 19.71
C LYS A 48 -8.62 -25.56 20.95
N HIS A 49 -9.09 -26.80 20.88
CA HIS A 49 -9.06 -27.73 22.00
C HIS A 49 -7.68 -28.34 22.28
N GLU A 50 -6.75 -28.30 21.32
CA GLU A 50 -5.36 -28.72 21.49
C GLU A 50 -4.47 -27.61 22.07
N LEU A 51 -4.97 -26.37 22.14
CA LEU A 51 -4.19 -25.24 22.64
C LEU A 51 -4.13 -25.26 24.18
N PRO A 52 -2.95 -25.02 24.78
CA PRO A 52 -2.82 -24.79 26.21
C PRO A 52 -3.77 -23.69 26.68
N LYS A 53 -4.40 -23.88 27.84
CA LYS A 53 -5.17 -22.83 28.50
C LYS A 53 -4.26 -22.06 29.45
N LEU A 54 -4.34 -20.73 29.45
CA LEU A 54 -3.65 -19.92 30.44
C LEU A 54 -4.38 -20.02 31.79
N VAL A 55 -3.91 -20.90 32.67
CA VAL A 55 -4.48 -21.13 34.00
C VAL A 55 -3.90 -20.13 35.00
N GLU A 56 -4.73 -19.57 35.86
CA GLU A 56 -4.30 -18.69 36.94
C GLU A 56 -3.71 -19.52 38.11
N PRO A 57 -2.48 -19.23 38.58
CA PRO A 57 -1.87 -20.01 39.65
C PRO A 57 -2.62 -19.82 40.97
N THR A 58 -2.99 -20.95 41.57
CA THR A 58 -3.77 -20.97 42.81
C THR A 58 -2.88 -20.58 43.99
N LYS A 59 -3.33 -19.63 44.80
CA LYS A 59 -2.59 -19.17 45.97
C LYS A 59 -2.39 -20.32 46.97
N PRO A 60 -1.18 -20.57 47.48
CA PRO A 60 -0.94 -21.65 48.42
C PRO A 60 -1.69 -21.41 49.73
N HIS A 61 -2.26 -22.49 50.26
CA HIS A 61 -3.02 -22.49 51.50
C HIS A 61 -2.16 -23.08 52.63
N VAL A 62 -2.31 -22.56 53.85
CA VAL A 62 -1.50 -22.99 55.00
C VAL A 62 -1.65 -24.49 55.31
N SER A 63 -2.82 -25.06 54.99
CA SER A 63 -3.06 -26.51 55.13
C SER A 63 -2.23 -27.41 54.20
N GLN A 64 -1.58 -26.85 53.17
CA GLN A 64 -0.63 -27.59 52.31
C GLN A 64 0.68 -27.88 53.03
N VAL A 65 1.03 -27.11 54.07
CA VAL A 65 2.24 -27.34 54.88
C VAL A 65 1.90 -28.09 56.17
N LYS A 66 0.69 -27.89 56.72
CA LYS A 66 0.23 -28.51 57.97
C LYS A 66 -1.26 -28.73 57.92
N ALA A 67 -1.71 -29.98 57.80
CA ALA A 67 -3.10 -30.33 57.49
C ALA A 67 -4.15 -29.66 58.41
N ASP A 68 -3.86 -29.59 59.72
CA ASP A 68 -4.75 -29.00 60.72
C ASP A 68 -4.67 -27.47 60.81
N ALA A 69 -3.73 -26.83 60.11
CA ALA A 69 -3.57 -25.38 60.12
C ALA A 69 -4.59 -24.70 59.21
N THR A 70 -5.30 -23.73 59.80
CA THR A 70 -6.23 -22.81 59.12
C THR A 70 -5.66 -21.39 59.03
N GLN A 71 -4.68 -21.05 59.88
CA GLN A 71 -4.07 -19.72 59.93
C GLN A 71 -2.54 -19.77 59.93
N ILE A 72 -1.91 -18.70 59.40
CA ILE A 72 -0.44 -18.57 59.30
C ILE A 72 0.22 -18.64 60.69
N ASN A 73 -0.47 -18.18 61.74
CA ASN A 73 0.01 -18.14 63.12
C ASN A 73 0.21 -19.55 63.74
N GLU A 74 -0.33 -20.60 63.11
CA GLU A 74 -0.27 -21.99 63.57
C GLU A 74 0.97 -22.74 63.01
N LEU A 75 1.67 -22.12 62.04
CA LEU A 75 2.93 -22.57 61.47
C LEU A 75 4.11 -22.07 62.33
N ARG A 76 5.10 -22.92 62.61
CA ARG A 76 6.29 -22.56 63.39
C ARG A 76 7.59 -23.03 62.74
N GLY A 77 8.64 -22.23 62.90
CA GLY A 77 10.00 -22.57 62.47
C GLY A 77 10.06 -22.94 60.98
N THR A 78 10.41 -24.20 60.69
CA THR A 78 10.52 -24.75 59.34
C THR A 78 9.19 -24.80 58.57
N GLU A 79 8.05 -24.95 59.25
CA GLU A 79 6.73 -24.89 58.60
C GLU A 79 6.49 -23.50 57.99
N LEU A 80 6.97 -22.44 58.66
CA LEU A 80 6.79 -21.07 58.23
C LEU A 80 7.73 -20.72 57.06
N THR A 81 8.96 -21.26 57.03
CA THR A 81 9.86 -21.09 55.88
C THR A 81 9.33 -21.80 54.64
N ILE A 82 8.86 -23.04 54.75
CA ILE A 82 8.25 -23.78 53.62
C ILE A 82 7.05 -23.02 53.05
N TYR A 83 6.20 -22.44 53.92
CA TYR A 83 5.07 -21.62 53.45
C TYR A 83 5.50 -20.30 52.80
N GLN A 84 6.60 -19.68 53.26
CA GLN A 84 7.19 -18.50 52.63
C GLN A 84 7.76 -18.82 51.23
N ASP A 85 8.42 -19.96 51.07
CA ASP A 85 8.96 -20.41 49.78
C ASP A 85 7.82 -20.67 48.78
N LEU A 86 6.78 -21.43 49.18
CA LEU A 86 5.57 -21.64 48.36
C LEU A 86 4.89 -20.31 47.97
N LEU A 87 4.85 -19.32 48.87
CA LEU A 87 4.33 -17.98 48.56
C LEU A 87 5.22 -17.20 47.58
N ASN A 88 6.54 -17.42 47.60
CA ASN A 88 7.47 -16.80 46.67
C ASN A 88 7.37 -17.43 45.28
N ASP A 89 7.24 -18.75 45.19
CA ASP A 89 7.00 -19.47 43.94
C ASP A 89 5.67 -19.04 43.31
N TRP A 90 4.58 -19.03 44.10
CA TRP A 90 3.29 -18.53 43.63
C TRP A 90 3.33 -17.06 43.16
N ARG A 91 4.14 -16.21 43.78
CA ARG A 91 4.33 -14.81 43.32
C ARG A 91 5.04 -14.76 41.96
N GLN A 92 6.02 -15.65 41.72
CA GLN A 92 6.70 -15.76 40.43
C GLN A 92 5.72 -16.26 39.35
N ASP A 93 5.05 -17.40 39.59
CA ASP A 93 4.01 -17.93 38.69
C ASP A 93 2.94 -16.88 38.36
N LYS A 94 2.49 -16.13 39.38
CA LYS A 94 1.46 -15.10 39.22
C LYS A 94 1.96 -13.90 38.41
N ALA A 95 3.24 -13.55 38.55
CA ALA A 95 3.88 -12.52 37.73
C ALA A 95 4.01 -12.97 36.26
N GLU A 96 4.40 -14.22 36.01
CA GLU A 96 4.46 -14.81 34.67
C GLU A 96 3.07 -14.89 34.02
N TYR A 97 2.07 -15.42 34.74
CA TYR A 97 0.67 -15.42 34.30
C TYR A 97 0.20 -14.00 33.91
N ASN A 98 0.47 -13.00 34.74
CA ASN A 98 0.11 -11.61 34.46
C ASN A 98 0.88 -11.05 33.25
N HIS A 99 2.15 -11.44 33.06
CA HIS A 99 2.94 -11.07 31.90
C HIS A 99 2.34 -11.63 30.60
N VAL A 100 2.10 -12.95 30.55
CA VAL A 100 1.51 -13.64 29.38
C VAL A 100 0.12 -13.08 29.08
N LYS A 101 -0.72 -12.87 30.10
CA LYS A 101 -2.05 -12.24 29.96
C LYS A 101 -1.98 -10.84 29.36
N ARG A 102 -1.00 -10.02 29.78
CA ARG A 102 -0.75 -8.69 29.19
C ARG A 102 -0.31 -8.80 27.73
N LYS A 103 0.58 -9.73 27.40
CA LYS A 103 1.05 -9.97 26.02
C LYS A 103 -0.06 -10.42 25.09
N ILE A 104 -0.95 -11.30 25.55
CA ILE A 104 -2.17 -11.67 24.84
C ILE A 104 -3.05 -10.42 24.60
N GLY A 105 -3.24 -9.56 25.62
CA GLY A 105 -3.94 -8.28 25.48
C GLY A 105 -3.30 -7.32 24.46
N GLU A 106 -1.96 -7.22 24.44
CA GLU A 106 -1.21 -6.44 23.45
C GLU A 106 -1.44 -6.95 22.01
N LEU A 107 -1.48 -8.27 21.80
CA LEU A 107 -1.79 -8.88 20.50
C LEU A 107 -3.25 -8.65 20.08
N ILE A 108 -4.21 -8.83 21.00
CA ILE A 108 -5.64 -8.54 20.79
C ILE A 108 -5.85 -7.10 20.27
N LEU A 109 -5.14 -6.13 20.87
CA LEU A 109 -5.18 -4.72 20.49
C LEU A 109 -4.46 -4.45 19.16
N ASP A 110 -3.32 -5.09 18.90
CA ASP A 110 -2.60 -4.95 17.62
C ASP A 110 -3.42 -5.48 16.44
N ILE A 111 -4.11 -6.61 16.62
CA ILE A 111 -5.08 -7.15 15.68
C ILE A 111 -6.16 -6.10 15.39
N SER A 112 -6.82 -5.55 16.42
CA SER A 112 -7.85 -4.49 16.23
C SER A 112 -7.33 -3.24 15.52
N ARG A 113 -6.08 -2.82 15.77
CA ARG A 113 -5.49 -1.60 15.18
C ARG A 113 -5.08 -1.74 13.73
N THR A 114 -4.87 -2.97 13.25
CA THR A 114 -4.28 -3.25 11.93
C THR A 114 -5.24 -3.94 10.97
N ILE A 115 -6.54 -3.88 11.27
CA ILE A 115 -7.63 -4.29 10.38
C ILE A 115 -8.32 -3.02 9.89
N ALA A 116 -8.74 -2.99 8.62
CA ALA A 116 -9.50 -1.88 8.08
C ALA A 116 -10.81 -1.69 8.87
N THR A 117 -11.18 -0.44 9.20
CA THR A 117 -12.32 -0.11 10.07
C THR A 117 -13.62 -0.82 9.71
N ARG A 118 -13.86 -1.01 8.40
CA ARG A 118 -15.05 -1.71 7.88
C ARG A 118 -15.17 -3.17 8.29
N HIS A 119 -14.08 -3.81 8.71
CA HIS A 119 -14.02 -5.24 9.09
C HIS A 119 -14.08 -5.46 10.61
N LEU A 120 -14.14 -4.41 11.42
CA LEU A 120 -14.18 -4.51 12.89
C LEU A 120 -15.38 -5.32 13.41
N TYR A 121 -16.49 -5.38 12.66
CA TYR A 121 -17.64 -6.21 13.00
C TYR A 121 -17.29 -7.71 13.08
N LEU A 122 -16.28 -8.18 12.35
CA LEU A 122 -15.84 -9.58 12.36
C LEU A 122 -15.24 -10.02 13.70
N ILE A 123 -14.64 -9.07 14.44
CA ILE A 123 -13.96 -9.32 15.72
C ILE A 123 -14.77 -8.83 16.93
N ASN A 124 -15.98 -8.30 16.72
CA ASN A 124 -16.83 -7.84 17.80
C ASN A 124 -17.25 -9.01 18.72
N GLY A 125 -17.27 -8.78 20.03
CA GLY A 125 -17.58 -9.80 21.04
C GLY A 125 -16.59 -10.98 21.14
N LYS A 126 -15.40 -10.87 20.56
CA LYS A 126 -14.34 -11.90 20.65
C LYS A 126 -13.20 -11.37 21.49
N ASP A 127 -13.02 -11.94 22.68
CA ASP A 127 -11.99 -11.50 23.63
C ASP A 127 -10.71 -12.34 23.59
N ASP A 128 -10.69 -13.39 22.77
CA ASP A 128 -9.56 -14.29 22.60
C ASP A 128 -8.87 -14.08 21.23
N PRO A 129 -7.52 -14.08 21.16
CA PRO A 129 -6.79 -13.83 19.92
C PRO A 129 -7.03 -14.91 18.87
N TYR A 130 -7.19 -16.18 19.26
CA TYR A 130 -7.47 -17.28 18.32
C TYR A 130 -8.82 -17.06 17.63
N ASP A 131 -9.86 -16.72 18.40
CA ASP A 131 -11.21 -16.50 17.85
C ASP A 131 -11.24 -15.31 16.88
N ARG A 132 -10.47 -14.25 17.16
CA ARG A 132 -10.29 -13.12 16.24
C ARG A 132 -9.59 -13.55 14.95
N LEU A 133 -8.45 -14.25 15.06
CA LEU A 133 -7.66 -14.70 13.91
C LEU A 133 -8.44 -15.68 13.03
N ILE A 134 -9.17 -16.63 13.60
CA ILE A 134 -10.04 -17.56 12.86
C ILE A 134 -11.18 -16.82 12.16
N ALA A 135 -11.86 -15.88 12.83
CA ALA A 135 -12.95 -15.12 12.23
C ALA A 135 -12.50 -14.28 11.02
N LEU A 136 -11.31 -13.68 11.11
CA LEU A 136 -10.70 -12.95 10.01
C LEU A 136 -10.27 -13.90 8.89
N ARG A 137 -9.65 -15.05 9.23
CA ARG A 137 -9.27 -16.07 8.25
C ARG A 137 -10.48 -16.56 7.43
N GLN A 138 -11.62 -16.80 8.08
CA GLN A 138 -12.83 -17.31 7.40
C GLN A 138 -13.41 -16.36 6.35
N GLN A 139 -13.17 -15.04 6.47
CA GLN A 139 -13.78 -14.02 5.60
C GLN A 139 -12.77 -13.29 4.71
N LEU A 140 -11.50 -13.21 5.16
CA LEU A 140 -10.46 -12.41 4.55
C LEU A 140 -9.22 -13.22 4.15
N ALA A 141 -9.07 -14.50 4.53
CA ALA A 141 -8.05 -15.32 3.88
C ALA A 141 -8.57 -15.75 2.49
N PRO A 142 -7.75 -15.63 1.42
CA PRO A 142 -8.09 -16.24 0.14
C PRO A 142 -8.27 -17.74 0.32
N SER A 143 -9.45 -18.27 -0.01
CA SER A 143 -9.68 -19.71 -0.08
C SER A 143 -8.63 -20.35 -1.00
N ALA A 144 -8.08 -21.52 -0.64
CA ALA A 144 -7.00 -22.16 -1.41
C ALA A 144 -7.25 -22.24 -2.93
N PRO A 145 -8.41 -22.70 -3.44
CA PRO A 145 -8.73 -22.64 -4.88
C PRO A 145 -8.80 -21.21 -5.46
N THR A 146 -9.16 -20.20 -4.67
CA THR A 146 -9.15 -18.79 -5.11
C THR A 146 -7.73 -18.24 -5.17
N ARG A 147 -6.90 -18.49 -4.14
CA ARG A 147 -5.45 -18.19 -4.15
C ARG A 147 -4.78 -18.81 -5.36
N ASN A 148 -5.05 -20.08 -5.64
CA ASN A 148 -4.48 -20.81 -6.77
C ASN A 148 -4.88 -20.19 -8.12
N ARG A 149 -6.15 -19.79 -8.29
CA ARG A 149 -6.60 -19.06 -9.49
C ARG A 149 -5.93 -17.69 -9.63
N GLU A 150 -5.82 -16.93 -8.54
CA GLU A 150 -5.12 -15.64 -8.54
C GLU A 150 -3.62 -15.80 -8.89
N LEU A 151 -2.96 -16.82 -8.36
CA LEU A 151 -1.57 -17.15 -8.68
C LEU A 151 -1.40 -17.52 -10.15
N VAL A 152 -2.28 -18.35 -10.72
CA VAL A 152 -2.27 -18.66 -12.16
C VAL A 152 -2.46 -17.40 -13.02
N ILE A 153 -3.36 -16.48 -12.62
CA ILE A 153 -3.56 -15.19 -13.33
C ILE A 153 -2.30 -14.32 -13.24
N LYS A 154 -1.70 -14.18 -12.06
CA LYS A 154 -0.44 -13.43 -11.87
C LYS A 154 0.71 -14.03 -12.66
N TYR A 155 0.85 -15.35 -12.67
CA TYR A 155 1.87 -16.07 -13.41
C TYR A 155 1.72 -15.88 -14.94
N ARG A 156 0.49 -15.97 -15.47
CA ARG A 156 0.23 -15.65 -16.89
C ARG A 156 0.52 -14.19 -17.23
N ALA A 157 0.26 -13.26 -16.32
CA ALA A 157 0.62 -11.85 -16.51
C ALA A 157 2.14 -11.61 -16.51
N LEU A 158 2.94 -12.48 -15.89
CA LEU A 158 4.41 -12.46 -15.99
C LEU A 158 4.91 -12.99 -17.35
N GLN A 159 4.17 -13.92 -17.97
CA GLN A 159 4.41 -14.39 -19.33
C GLN A 159 4.13 -13.32 -20.41
N GLU A 160 3.52 -12.19 -20.05
CA GLU A 160 3.36 -11.04 -20.95
C GLU A 160 4.58 -10.10 -20.89
N ARG A 161 4.85 -9.41 -22.01
CA ARG A 161 5.97 -8.45 -22.10
C ARG A 161 5.76 -7.30 -21.10
N PRO A 162 6.79 -6.91 -20.30
CA PRO A 162 6.65 -5.84 -19.30
C PRO A 162 6.27 -4.49 -19.95
N GLN A 163 5.01 -4.09 -19.78
CA GLN A 163 4.48 -2.84 -20.33
C GLN A 163 4.89 -1.62 -19.50
N ASN A 164 6.08 -1.07 -19.77
CA ASN A 164 6.60 0.20 -19.20
C ASN A 164 6.63 0.32 -17.67
N ARG A 165 6.39 -0.77 -16.92
CA ARG A 165 6.58 -0.82 -15.46
C ARG A 165 8.00 -1.27 -15.17
N ASN A 166 8.52 -0.80 -14.03
CA ASN A 166 9.90 -0.95 -13.60
C ASN A 166 10.42 -2.39 -13.80
N LEU A 167 11.37 -2.58 -14.72
CA LEU A 167 11.91 -3.90 -15.08
C LEU A 167 12.47 -4.62 -13.85
N ASP A 168 13.10 -3.89 -12.93
CA ASP A 168 13.65 -4.47 -11.71
C ASP A 168 12.54 -5.10 -10.85
N GLN A 169 11.40 -4.41 -10.69
CA GLN A 169 10.23 -4.92 -9.96
C GLN A 169 9.62 -6.13 -10.66
N TRP A 170 9.45 -6.10 -11.98
CA TRP A 170 8.91 -7.24 -12.73
C TRP A 170 9.80 -8.49 -12.61
N LEU A 171 11.13 -8.30 -12.50
CA LEU A 171 12.08 -9.38 -12.21
C LEU A 171 11.99 -9.90 -10.76
N ASP A 172 11.69 -9.05 -9.78
CA ASP A 172 11.39 -9.51 -8.40
C ASP A 172 10.04 -10.25 -8.33
N ASP A 173 9.03 -9.77 -9.07
CA ASP A 173 7.71 -10.39 -9.15
C ASP A 173 7.81 -11.81 -9.75
N TRP A 174 8.69 -12.04 -10.75
CA TRP A 174 8.99 -13.38 -11.27
C TRP A 174 9.47 -14.34 -10.18
N ILE A 175 10.44 -13.93 -9.35
CA ILE A 175 10.94 -14.77 -8.25
C ILE A 175 9.81 -15.03 -7.24
N HIS A 176 9.11 -13.97 -6.83
CA HIS A 176 8.09 -14.04 -5.78
C HIS A 176 6.88 -14.90 -6.16
N ILE A 177 6.30 -14.68 -7.35
CA ILE A 177 5.13 -15.42 -7.81
C ILE A 177 5.49 -16.87 -8.15
N THR A 178 6.64 -17.14 -8.80
CA THR A 178 7.04 -18.53 -9.07
C THR A 178 7.25 -19.33 -7.79
N ASN A 179 7.82 -18.73 -6.74
CA ASN A 179 7.96 -19.39 -5.44
C ASN A 179 6.58 -19.67 -4.80
N GLN A 180 5.65 -18.70 -4.81
CA GLN A 180 4.28 -18.92 -4.32
C GLN A 180 3.53 -20.00 -5.10
N CYS A 181 3.73 -20.10 -6.42
CA CYS A 181 3.13 -21.15 -7.24
C CYS A 181 3.72 -22.54 -6.94
N LYS A 182 5.03 -22.62 -6.67
CA LYS A 182 5.72 -23.85 -6.23
C LYS A 182 5.25 -24.31 -4.85
N GLU A 183 5.16 -23.39 -3.89
CA GLU A 183 4.58 -23.66 -2.55
C GLU A 183 3.13 -24.14 -2.62
N ALA A 184 2.34 -23.59 -3.55
CA ALA A 184 0.96 -24.00 -3.79
C ALA A 184 0.79 -25.29 -4.62
N GLY A 185 1.90 -25.91 -5.05
CA GLY A 185 1.90 -27.16 -5.84
C GLY A 185 1.26 -27.01 -7.23
N LEU A 186 1.36 -25.83 -7.86
CA LEU A 186 0.72 -25.60 -9.15
C LEU A 186 1.45 -26.31 -10.31
N PRO A 187 0.71 -26.96 -11.24
CA PRO A 187 1.31 -27.63 -12.40
C PRO A 187 1.97 -26.64 -13.37
N ASP A 188 1.56 -25.38 -13.34
CA ASP A 188 2.13 -24.33 -14.20
C ASP A 188 3.58 -23.97 -13.85
N THR A 189 4.04 -24.28 -12.63
CA THR A 189 5.43 -24.03 -12.18
C THR A 189 6.19 -25.29 -11.78
N SER A 190 5.76 -26.46 -12.29
CA SER A 190 6.45 -27.74 -12.09
C SER A 190 7.65 -27.90 -13.03
N GLY A 191 8.70 -28.60 -12.57
CA GLY A 191 9.93 -28.80 -13.34
C GLY A 191 10.65 -27.49 -13.66
N HIS A 192 11.23 -27.41 -14.86
CA HIS A 192 11.95 -26.23 -15.37
C HIS A 192 11.07 -25.27 -16.17
N ARG A 193 9.74 -25.50 -16.21
CA ARG A 193 8.77 -24.69 -16.95
C ARG A 193 8.86 -23.17 -16.65
N PRO A 194 9.12 -22.72 -15.41
CA PRO A 194 9.35 -21.29 -15.15
C PRO A 194 10.60 -20.72 -15.83
N GLN A 195 11.65 -21.51 -16.01
CA GLN A 195 12.86 -21.10 -16.72
C GLN A 195 12.57 -20.97 -18.23
N ASP A 196 11.90 -21.94 -18.85
CA ASP A 196 11.45 -21.88 -20.25
C ASP A 196 10.52 -20.68 -20.52
N ASP A 197 9.51 -20.49 -19.67
CA ASP A 197 8.55 -19.39 -19.78
C ASP A 197 9.27 -18.04 -19.66
N PHE A 198 10.15 -17.88 -18.66
CA PHE A 198 10.94 -16.66 -18.47
C PHE A 198 11.84 -16.35 -19.69
N LEU A 199 12.64 -17.32 -20.15
CA LEU A 199 13.51 -17.16 -21.31
C LEU A 199 12.71 -16.87 -22.58
N THR A 200 11.52 -17.46 -22.71
CA THR A 200 10.59 -17.18 -23.81
C THR A 200 10.12 -15.71 -23.82
N VAL A 201 9.83 -15.11 -22.66
CA VAL A 201 9.49 -13.68 -22.57
C VAL A 201 10.71 -12.79 -22.81
N ILE A 202 11.85 -13.09 -22.18
CA ILE A 202 13.07 -12.28 -22.34
C ILE A 202 13.55 -12.27 -23.79
N ARG A 203 13.30 -13.33 -24.57
CA ARG A 203 13.56 -13.33 -26.02
C ARG A 203 12.83 -12.22 -26.80
N THR A 204 11.73 -11.67 -26.27
CA THR A 204 11.02 -10.50 -26.86
C THR A 204 11.61 -9.14 -26.46
N VAL A 205 12.56 -9.14 -25.50
CA VAL A 205 13.19 -7.96 -24.90
C VAL A 205 14.68 -7.87 -25.27
N ALA A 206 15.39 -8.98 -25.15
CA ALA A 206 16.83 -9.15 -25.35
C ALA A 206 17.12 -10.53 -26.00
N PRO A 207 16.77 -10.73 -27.29
CA PRO A 207 16.93 -12.02 -27.98
C PRO A 207 18.37 -12.54 -27.98
N GLU A 208 19.35 -11.63 -28.06
CA GLU A 208 20.78 -11.93 -28.05
C GLU A 208 21.29 -12.59 -26.76
N TRP A 209 20.63 -12.37 -25.61
CA TRP A 209 20.93 -13.07 -24.35
C TRP A 209 20.03 -14.30 -24.15
N ALA A 210 18.74 -14.19 -24.47
CA ALA A 210 17.79 -15.27 -24.23
C ALA A 210 18.04 -16.50 -25.12
N ALA A 211 18.44 -16.32 -26.38
CA ALA A 211 18.64 -17.42 -27.31
C ALA A 211 19.72 -18.43 -26.87
N PRO A 212 20.97 -18.03 -26.51
CA PRO A 212 21.97 -18.98 -26.02
C PRO A 212 21.60 -19.59 -24.66
N ALA A 213 20.96 -18.82 -23.76
CA ALA A 213 20.52 -19.32 -22.46
C ALA A 213 19.46 -20.43 -22.60
N HIS A 214 18.51 -20.27 -23.52
CA HIS A 214 17.46 -21.25 -23.82
C HIS A 214 18.04 -22.49 -24.52
N GLN A 215 19.02 -22.34 -25.42
CA GLN A 215 19.75 -23.48 -26.00
C GLN A 215 20.53 -24.28 -24.95
N ASP A 216 21.09 -23.63 -23.94
CA ASP A 216 21.81 -24.31 -22.86
C ASP A 216 20.87 -25.07 -21.91
N LEU A 217 19.68 -24.51 -21.63
CA LEU A 217 18.63 -25.19 -20.88
C LEU A 217 18.20 -26.49 -21.57
N ILE A 218 17.80 -26.41 -22.86
CA ILE A 218 17.41 -27.58 -23.67
C ILE A 218 18.53 -28.65 -23.71
N ARG A 219 19.80 -28.23 -23.81
CA ARG A 219 20.95 -29.14 -23.79
C ARG A 219 21.05 -29.88 -22.44
N LYS A 220 20.90 -29.19 -21.31
CA LYS A 220 20.99 -29.77 -19.97
C LYS A 220 19.86 -30.77 -19.70
N GLU A 221 18.64 -30.44 -20.11
CA GLU A 221 17.50 -31.37 -20.04
C GLU A 221 17.73 -32.61 -20.92
N SER A 222 18.16 -32.43 -22.18
CA SER A 222 18.42 -33.56 -23.09
C SER A 222 19.54 -34.50 -22.64
N THR A 223 20.43 -34.03 -21.77
CA THR A 223 21.54 -34.81 -21.19
C THR A 223 21.20 -35.40 -19.82
N GLY A 224 19.97 -35.16 -19.30
CA GLY A 224 19.52 -35.66 -18.00
C GLY A 224 20.27 -35.05 -16.81
N ASN A 225 20.90 -33.89 -16.99
CA ASN A 225 21.71 -33.23 -15.97
C ASN A 225 20.92 -32.14 -15.25
N ASP A 226 19.75 -32.52 -14.73
CA ASP A 226 18.78 -31.61 -14.08
C ASP A 226 19.42 -30.85 -12.90
N SER A 227 20.31 -31.50 -12.15
CA SER A 227 21.08 -30.91 -11.06
C SER A 227 22.00 -29.75 -11.48
N SER A 228 22.29 -29.60 -12.77
CA SER A 228 23.11 -28.52 -13.34
C SER A 228 22.29 -27.39 -13.98
N ILE A 229 20.95 -27.46 -13.91
CA ILE A 229 20.05 -26.42 -14.43
C ILE A 229 19.97 -25.28 -13.39
N PRO A 230 20.32 -24.03 -13.76
CA PRO A 230 20.20 -22.90 -12.85
C PRO A 230 18.75 -22.68 -12.41
N SER A 231 18.57 -22.16 -11.21
CA SER A 231 17.24 -21.76 -10.75
C SER A 231 16.73 -20.54 -11.53
N ILE A 232 15.42 -20.31 -11.49
CA ILE A 232 14.83 -19.08 -12.03
C ILE A 232 15.45 -17.81 -11.43
N ALA A 233 15.86 -17.85 -10.15
CA ALA A 233 16.52 -16.72 -9.50
C ALA A 233 17.93 -16.47 -10.06
N ASP A 234 18.67 -17.52 -10.43
CA ASP A 234 20.00 -17.42 -11.04
C ASP A 234 19.90 -16.82 -12.45
N TYR A 235 19.00 -17.33 -13.29
CA TYR A 235 18.72 -16.74 -14.61
C TYR A 235 18.32 -15.26 -14.52
N ILE A 236 17.54 -14.87 -13.50
CA ILE A 236 17.18 -13.47 -13.26
C ILE A 236 18.39 -12.65 -12.79
N ALA A 237 19.27 -13.19 -11.95
CA ALA A 237 20.51 -12.52 -11.51
C ALA A 237 21.51 -12.32 -12.66
N GLU A 238 21.65 -13.31 -13.54
CA GLU A 238 22.41 -13.23 -14.79
C GLU A 238 21.82 -12.18 -15.73
N PHE A 239 20.50 -12.21 -15.98
CA PHE A 239 19.82 -11.23 -16.82
C PHE A 239 19.97 -9.81 -16.27
N ARG A 240 19.82 -9.60 -14.94
CA ARG A 240 20.08 -8.30 -14.28
C ARG A 240 21.50 -7.81 -14.51
N THR A 241 22.47 -8.73 -14.56
CA THR A 241 23.87 -8.39 -14.78
C THR A 241 24.15 -8.07 -16.24
N TYR A 242 23.60 -8.85 -17.17
CA TYR A 242 23.61 -8.59 -18.60
C TYR A 242 22.97 -7.23 -18.93
N TYR A 243 21.72 -7.02 -18.50
CA TYR A 243 20.93 -5.83 -18.82
C TYR A 243 21.57 -4.55 -18.28
N ARG A 244 22.18 -4.58 -17.08
CA ARG A 244 22.93 -3.44 -16.54
C ARG A 244 24.21 -3.11 -17.30
N ARG A 245 24.84 -4.09 -17.99
CA ARG A 245 26.02 -3.88 -18.83
C ARG A 245 25.67 -3.27 -20.18
N ILE A 246 24.59 -3.74 -20.81
CA ILE A 246 24.15 -3.20 -22.12
C ILE A 246 23.36 -1.89 -22.00
N ASN A 247 22.65 -1.68 -20.89
CA ASN A 247 21.95 -0.45 -20.57
C ASN A 247 22.52 0.16 -19.27
N PRO A 248 23.75 0.71 -19.31
CA PRO A 248 24.32 1.39 -18.16
C PRO A 248 23.44 2.59 -17.81
N ARG A 249 22.70 2.49 -16.70
CA ARG A 249 22.06 3.66 -16.09
C ARG A 249 23.17 4.63 -15.73
N HIS A 250 23.27 5.75 -16.44
CA HIS A 250 24.12 6.86 -16.00
C HIS A 250 23.72 7.20 -14.56
N PRO A 251 24.62 7.09 -13.57
CA PRO A 251 24.32 7.59 -12.25
C PRO A 251 24.07 9.09 -12.39
N SER A 252 22.93 9.59 -11.91
CA SER A 252 22.74 11.02 -11.78
C SER A 252 23.85 11.54 -10.87
N LEU A 253 24.70 12.42 -11.39
CA LEU A 253 25.77 13.09 -10.66
C LEU A 253 25.20 13.69 -9.36
N GLY A 254 25.43 13.05 -8.22
CA GLY A 254 24.78 13.46 -6.96
C GLY A 254 24.87 12.57 -5.72
N THR A 255 25.30 11.29 -5.80
CA THR A 255 25.14 10.37 -4.63
C THR A 255 26.38 9.53 -4.25
N PHE A 256 27.60 9.92 -4.64
CA PHE A 256 28.82 9.26 -4.16
C PHE A 256 29.94 10.26 -3.85
N ALA A 257 30.11 10.60 -2.56
CA ALA A 257 31.38 11.01 -1.95
C ALA A 257 31.22 11.24 -0.43
N SER A 258 31.44 10.20 0.40
CA SER A 258 32.06 10.29 1.75
C SER A 258 32.00 8.95 2.50
N LEU A 259 32.72 7.96 2.00
CA LEU A 259 33.43 6.99 2.85
C LEU A 259 34.81 6.84 2.21
N GLY A 260 35.86 7.30 2.90
CA GLY A 260 37.20 7.40 2.32
C GLY A 260 38.00 6.10 2.45
N ILE A 261 39.20 6.10 1.87
CA ILE A 261 40.47 5.63 2.47
C ILE A 261 41.63 5.84 1.47
N CYS A 262 42.83 6.11 2.01
CA CYS A 262 44.17 6.15 1.38
C CYS A 262 44.44 7.09 0.20
N ASP A 263 44.95 8.28 0.55
CA ASP A 263 46.38 8.64 0.40
C ASP A 263 47.17 8.05 -0.80
N GLN A 264 47.53 8.92 -1.75
CA GLN A 264 48.76 8.83 -2.54
C GLN A 264 49.20 10.25 -3.00
N PRO A 265 50.51 10.55 -3.07
CA PRO A 265 51.00 11.92 -3.21
C PRO A 265 50.98 12.45 -4.65
N GLN A 266 50.85 13.78 -4.76
CA GLN A 266 50.90 14.56 -6.01
C GLN A 266 52.26 14.44 -6.74
N PRO A 267 52.27 14.71 -8.06
CA PRO A 267 52.85 16.00 -8.46
C PRO A 267 52.05 16.80 -9.50
N HIS A 268 51.86 18.09 -9.19
CA HIS A 268 51.58 19.19 -10.13
C HIS A 268 52.85 19.53 -10.96
N PRO A 269 52.81 20.26 -12.12
CA PRO A 269 52.05 21.51 -12.38
C PRO A 269 51.46 21.61 -13.84
N THR A 270 50.89 22.70 -14.39
CA THR A 270 50.80 24.14 -14.03
C THR A 270 49.57 24.82 -14.68
N GLU A 271 48.77 25.56 -13.90
CA GLU A 271 48.00 26.80 -14.22
C GLU A 271 47.15 26.94 -15.54
N PRO A 272 46.51 28.11 -15.85
CA PRO A 272 45.14 28.33 -15.36
C PRO A 272 44.15 28.86 -16.43
N THR A 273 42.85 28.89 -16.12
CA THR A 273 41.98 29.95 -16.68
C THR A 273 40.79 30.26 -15.79
N THR A 274 40.58 31.55 -15.57
CA THR A 274 39.52 32.09 -14.71
C THR A 274 38.22 32.27 -15.48
N SER A 275 37.10 31.89 -14.88
CA SER A 275 35.78 32.48 -15.16
C SER A 275 34.79 32.13 -14.05
N LYS A 276 34.50 33.11 -13.19
CA LYS A 276 33.35 33.05 -12.29
C LYS A 276 32.08 33.09 -13.16
N LYS A 277 31.17 32.13 -12.98
CA LYS A 277 29.78 32.25 -13.45
C LYS A 277 28.83 31.91 -12.31
N ASP A 278 27.91 32.82 -12.08
CA ASP A 278 27.00 32.81 -10.95
C ASP A 278 26.02 31.63 -10.99
N HIS A 279 25.58 31.22 -9.80
CA HIS A 279 24.61 30.14 -9.64
C HIS A 279 23.26 30.51 -10.25
N HIS A 280 22.95 29.92 -11.41
CA HIS A 280 21.57 29.77 -11.87
C HIS A 280 21.10 28.34 -11.56
N PRO A 281 19.98 28.14 -10.83
CA PRO A 281 19.45 26.81 -10.60
C PRO A 281 19.02 26.19 -11.95
N PRO A 282 19.25 24.88 -12.17
CA PRO A 282 18.99 24.26 -13.47
C PRO A 282 17.51 24.36 -13.83
N GLN A 283 17.22 25.10 -14.91
CA GLN A 283 15.87 25.17 -15.45
C GLN A 283 15.43 23.77 -15.90
N ARG A 284 14.33 23.27 -15.34
CA ARG A 284 13.64 22.10 -15.88
C ARG A 284 13.24 22.43 -17.32
N THR A 285 13.85 21.75 -18.28
CA THR A 285 13.47 21.85 -19.69
C THR A 285 12.07 21.26 -19.86
N PHE A 286 11.04 22.11 -19.93
CA PHE A 286 9.70 21.61 -20.23
C PHE A 286 9.73 21.10 -21.67
N SER A 287 9.46 19.81 -21.85
CA SER A 287 9.71 19.08 -23.11
C SER A 287 8.82 19.52 -24.30
N LYS A 288 7.98 20.54 -24.13
CA LYS A 288 7.19 21.18 -25.20
C LYS A 288 7.12 22.69 -24.95
N PRO A 289 7.39 23.54 -25.95
CA PRO A 289 7.24 24.99 -25.80
C PRO A 289 5.76 25.36 -25.59
N CYS A 290 5.52 26.46 -24.88
CA CYS A 290 4.19 27.05 -24.74
C CYS A 290 3.71 27.65 -26.07
N VAL A 291 2.40 27.79 -26.25
CA VAL A 291 1.78 28.43 -27.43
C VAL A 291 2.25 29.85 -27.73
N CYS A 292 2.85 30.55 -26.76
CA CYS A 292 3.46 31.87 -26.97
C CYS A 292 4.93 31.80 -27.48
N GLY A 293 5.43 30.61 -27.81
CA GLY A 293 6.79 30.35 -28.30
C GLY A 293 7.87 30.20 -27.23
N ASN A 294 7.56 30.39 -25.95
CA ASN A 294 8.52 30.36 -24.84
C ASN A 294 8.48 29.02 -24.08
N ASN A 295 9.60 28.65 -23.44
CA ASN A 295 9.71 27.42 -22.65
C ASN A 295 9.20 27.60 -21.20
N HIS A 296 7.89 27.49 -20.98
CA HIS A 296 7.28 27.47 -19.65
C HIS A 296 5.92 26.76 -19.64
N PRO A 297 5.39 26.32 -18.48
CA PRO A 297 4.03 25.81 -18.35
C PRO A 297 2.97 26.85 -18.75
N TYR A 298 1.81 26.40 -19.24
CA TYR A 298 0.67 27.29 -19.58
C TYR A 298 0.25 28.19 -18.41
N LYS A 299 0.23 27.65 -17.18
CA LYS A 299 -0.05 28.38 -15.92
C LYS A 299 0.93 29.51 -15.57
N HIS A 300 2.04 29.65 -16.29
CA HIS A 300 3.05 30.70 -16.11
C HIS A 300 3.21 31.58 -17.35
N CYS A 301 2.34 31.41 -18.36
CA CYS A 301 2.31 32.24 -19.54
C CYS A 301 1.63 33.59 -19.24
N TRP A 302 2.37 34.70 -19.34
CA TRP A 302 1.81 36.05 -19.13
C TRP A 302 0.74 36.47 -20.16
N TYR A 303 0.66 35.78 -21.31
CA TYR A 303 -0.40 35.99 -22.30
C TYR A 303 -1.69 35.22 -21.94
N LEU A 304 -1.59 34.00 -21.39
CA LEU A 304 -2.75 33.20 -20.98
C LEU A 304 -3.25 33.54 -19.56
N VAL A 305 -2.37 34.09 -18.71
CA VAL A 305 -2.66 34.49 -17.33
C VAL A 305 -2.25 35.95 -17.13
N PRO A 306 -3.13 36.92 -17.47
CA PRO A 306 -2.84 38.35 -17.31
C PRO A 306 -2.48 38.74 -15.87
N ASP A 307 -3.11 38.11 -14.87
CA ASP A 307 -2.97 38.42 -13.44
C ASP A 307 -1.79 37.69 -12.76
N HIS A 308 -0.81 37.20 -13.53
CA HIS A 308 0.25 36.37 -12.97
C HIS A 308 1.15 37.18 -12.00
N PRO A 309 1.40 36.71 -10.76
CA PRO A 309 2.07 37.50 -9.72
C PRO A 309 3.55 37.82 -10.00
N LYS A 310 4.15 37.21 -11.04
CA LYS A 310 5.51 37.53 -11.52
C LYS A 310 5.52 38.25 -12.88
N ARG A 311 4.37 38.76 -13.35
CA ARG A 311 4.28 39.59 -14.56
C ARG A 311 4.78 41.01 -14.23
N PRO A 312 5.77 41.55 -14.95
CA PRO A 312 6.20 42.94 -14.76
C PRO A 312 5.08 43.94 -15.08
N THR A 313 4.93 44.99 -14.27
CA THR A 313 3.93 46.06 -14.48
C THR A 313 4.10 46.78 -15.82
N SER A 314 5.32 46.81 -16.36
CA SER A 314 5.66 47.37 -17.67
C SER A 314 5.47 46.41 -18.86
N PHE A 315 4.91 45.22 -18.66
CA PHE A 315 4.74 44.22 -19.72
C PHE A 315 3.74 44.67 -20.80
N ARG A 316 4.27 45.06 -21.96
CA ARG A 316 3.50 45.29 -23.19
C ARG A 316 3.34 43.97 -23.96
N PRO A 317 2.11 43.53 -24.27
CA PRO A 317 1.89 42.33 -25.07
C PRO A 317 2.36 42.56 -26.52
N ASP A 318 3.07 41.59 -27.07
CA ASP A 318 3.49 41.56 -28.47
C ASP A 318 2.33 41.08 -29.35
N LYS A 319 1.86 41.94 -30.26
CA LYS A 319 0.74 41.67 -31.16
C LYS A 319 0.94 40.38 -31.96
N THR A 320 2.17 40.12 -32.42
CA THR A 320 2.49 38.92 -33.22
C THR A 320 2.39 37.63 -32.38
N LYS A 321 2.59 37.72 -31.06
CA LYS A 321 2.44 36.59 -30.14
C LYS A 321 0.99 36.39 -29.72
N GLN A 322 0.22 37.47 -29.59
CA GLN A 322 -1.23 37.38 -29.39
C GLN A 322 -1.91 36.69 -30.58
N GLU A 323 -1.58 37.09 -31.82
CA GLU A 323 -2.10 36.47 -33.05
C GLU A 323 -1.80 34.96 -33.12
N LYS A 324 -0.55 34.55 -32.83
CA LYS A 324 -0.17 33.12 -32.75
C LYS A 324 -0.93 32.34 -31.68
N ILE A 325 -1.24 32.95 -30.54
CA ILE A 325 -2.02 32.32 -29.48
C ILE A 325 -3.49 32.18 -29.89
N THR A 326 -4.07 33.22 -30.51
CA THR A 326 -5.42 33.18 -31.08
C THR A 326 -5.55 32.09 -32.15
N GLU A 327 -4.53 31.90 -33.00
CA GLU A 327 -4.48 30.82 -33.98
C GLU A 327 -4.36 29.44 -33.32
N ALA A 328 -3.45 29.27 -32.36
CA ALA A 328 -3.25 28.00 -31.65
C ALA A 328 -4.48 27.55 -30.81
N ILE A 329 -5.32 28.49 -30.35
CA ILE A 329 -6.55 28.19 -29.59
C ILE A 329 -7.69 27.66 -30.47
N LYS A 330 -7.57 27.75 -31.81
CA LYS A 330 -8.54 27.16 -32.75
C LYS A 330 -8.49 25.62 -32.77
N ASP A 331 -7.34 25.02 -32.44
CA ASP A 331 -7.23 23.56 -32.29
C ASP A 331 -7.96 23.09 -31.01
N PRO A 332 -9.03 22.27 -31.13
CA PRO A 332 -9.82 21.82 -29.98
C PRO A 332 -9.00 20.96 -29.00
N GLU A 333 -8.03 20.18 -29.47
CA GLU A 333 -7.20 19.35 -28.59
C GLU A 333 -6.24 20.20 -27.75
N LEU A 334 -5.56 21.16 -28.39
CA LEU A 334 -4.62 22.05 -27.73
C LEU A 334 -5.35 22.99 -26.77
N ARG A 335 -6.51 23.52 -27.17
CA ARG A 335 -7.40 24.29 -26.31
C ARG A 335 -7.79 23.52 -25.05
N GLN A 336 -8.25 22.27 -25.17
CA GLN A 336 -8.64 21.46 -24.01
C GLN A 336 -7.46 21.19 -23.06
N LYS A 337 -6.24 21.00 -23.59
CA LYS A 337 -5.00 20.85 -22.80
C LYS A 337 -4.67 22.13 -22.02
N ILE A 338 -4.87 23.31 -22.62
CA ILE A 338 -4.68 24.63 -21.96
C ILE A 338 -5.75 24.86 -20.89
N GLU A 339 -7.03 24.64 -21.21
CA GLU A 339 -8.15 24.81 -20.26
C GLU A 339 -7.96 23.94 -19.01
N ARG A 340 -7.59 22.66 -19.16
CA ARG A 340 -7.26 21.78 -18.02
C ARG A 340 -6.08 22.30 -17.18
N ALA A 341 -5.06 22.90 -17.81
CA ALA A 341 -3.90 23.45 -17.11
C ALA A 341 -4.20 24.77 -16.37
N LEU A 342 -5.18 25.56 -16.84
CA LEU A 342 -5.63 26.79 -16.18
C LEU A 342 -6.67 26.51 -15.08
N ALA A 343 -7.51 25.48 -15.26
CA ALA A 343 -8.47 25.04 -14.23
C ALA A 343 -7.77 24.64 -12.92
N GLN A 344 -6.57 24.06 -12.98
CA GLN A 344 -5.73 23.73 -11.82
C GLN A 344 -5.34 24.96 -10.96
N ILE A 345 -5.44 26.18 -11.50
CA ILE A 345 -5.19 27.44 -10.80
C ILE A 345 -6.44 28.33 -10.70
N GLY A 346 -7.63 27.78 -10.97
CA GLY A 346 -8.90 28.53 -10.93
C GLY A 346 -9.02 29.64 -11.98
N LYS A 347 -8.29 29.54 -13.10
CA LYS A 347 -8.32 30.52 -14.20
C LYS A 347 -8.87 29.90 -15.49
N ALA A 348 -9.31 30.76 -16.41
CA ALA A 348 -9.77 30.39 -17.75
C ALA A 348 -8.99 31.17 -18.82
N ILE A 349 -9.06 30.72 -20.08
CA ILE A 349 -8.46 31.44 -21.21
C ILE A 349 -9.16 32.82 -21.36
N PRO A 350 -8.42 33.93 -21.50
CA PRO A 350 -9.03 35.26 -21.68
C PRO A 350 -9.95 35.33 -22.89
N LYS A 351 -11.10 36.01 -22.74
CA LYS A 351 -12.16 36.08 -23.78
C LYS A 351 -11.69 36.69 -25.10
N GLU A 352 -10.68 37.56 -25.03
CA GLU A 352 -10.02 38.23 -26.16
C GLU A 352 -9.47 37.26 -27.22
N PHE A 353 -9.05 36.05 -26.82
CA PHE A 353 -8.52 35.04 -27.75
C PHE A 353 -9.59 34.24 -28.51
N PHE A 354 -10.88 34.44 -28.19
CA PHE A 354 -11.97 33.77 -28.89
C PHE A 354 -12.64 34.66 -29.94
N ASN A 355 -12.64 35.99 -29.77
CA ASN A 355 -13.28 36.96 -30.67
C ASN A 355 -12.34 38.16 -30.97
N PRO A 356 -11.69 38.21 -32.15
CA PRO A 356 -10.77 39.29 -32.50
C PRO A 356 -11.49 40.52 -33.07
N THR A 357 -11.95 41.43 -32.21
CA THR A 357 -12.44 42.76 -32.63
C THR A 357 -11.97 43.88 -31.69
N THR A 358 -10.99 44.66 -32.19
CA THR A 358 -10.64 46.08 -31.93
C THR A 358 -10.57 46.62 -30.47
N PRO A 359 -9.47 47.28 -30.06
CA PRO A 359 -9.20 47.59 -28.65
C PRO A 359 -9.96 48.83 -28.12
N GLN A 360 -10.44 48.75 -26.87
CA GLN A 360 -10.75 49.95 -26.10
C GLN A 360 -9.50 50.49 -25.40
N GLN A 361 -9.13 51.71 -25.77
CA GLN A 361 -8.28 52.56 -24.94
C GLN A 361 -9.04 52.90 -23.66
N GLN A 362 -8.39 52.80 -22.50
CA GLN A 362 -8.97 53.31 -21.25
C GLN A 362 -9.04 54.84 -21.31
N PRO A 363 -10.20 55.47 -21.12
CA PRO A 363 -10.25 56.91 -20.88
C PRO A 363 -9.67 57.19 -19.49
N ILE A 364 -8.88 58.26 -19.42
CA ILE A 364 -8.23 58.73 -18.19
C ILE A 364 -9.33 59.24 -17.25
N SER A 365 -9.44 58.67 -16.05
CA SER A 365 -10.38 59.14 -15.04
C SER A 365 -9.89 60.46 -14.43
N PHE A 366 -10.59 61.56 -14.72
CA PHE A 366 -10.55 62.75 -13.89
C PHE A 366 -11.73 62.72 -12.91
N ASP A 367 -11.42 63.00 -11.65
CA ASP A 367 -12.37 63.07 -10.54
C ASP A 367 -12.98 64.48 -10.46
N ASP A 368 -14.30 64.55 -10.34
CA ASP A 368 -15.02 65.76 -9.91
C ASP A 368 -16.42 65.35 -9.42
N GLY A 369 -16.67 65.51 -8.11
CA GLY A 369 -17.75 64.81 -7.42
C GLY A 369 -19.13 65.46 -7.47
N LYS A 370 -20.19 64.64 -7.46
CA LYS A 370 -21.52 65.01 -6.91
C LYS A 370 -22.33 63.81 -6.44
N THR A 371 -23.31 64.07 -5.58
CA THR A 371 -23.95 63.08 -4.67
C THR A 371 -25.41 62.72 -5.05
N LYS A 372 -25.89 61.58 -4.49
CA LYS A 372 -27.29 61.10 -4.43
C LYS A 372 -27.82 60.51 -5.77
N ALA A 373 -28.79 59.57 -5.82
CA ALA A 373 -29.67 58.97 -4.80
C ALA A 373 -30.04 57.49 -5.12
N ARG A 374 -30.75 56.83 -4.20
CA ARG A 374 -31.42 55.50 -4.35
C ARG A 374 -32.90 55.70 -4.79
N PRO A 375 -33.52 54.77 -5.56
CA PRO A 375 -34.60 53.90 -5.02
C PRO A 375 -34.39 52.41 -5.41
N SER A 376 -34.68 51.40 -4.57
CA SER A 376 -35.99 50.79 -4.24
C SER A 376 -36.52 49.89 -5.38
N GLN A 377 -36.42 48.55 -5.27
CA GLN A 377 -37.38 47.60 -4.63
C GLN A 377 -38.27 46.89 -5.66
N SER A 378 -38.34 45.55 -5.59
CA SER A 378 -39.59 44.75 -5.68
C SER A 378 -39.33 43.27 -5.33
N PHE A 379 -40.35 42.62 -4.77
CA PHE A 379 -40.36 41.27 -4.17
C PHE A 379 -41.44 40.40 -4.86
N ALA A 380 -41.27 39.08 -4.87
CA ALA A 380 -42.34 38.05 -4.92
C ALA A 380 -41.69 36.63 -4.83
N THR A 381 -41.72 35.92 -3.69
CA THR A 381 -42.78 34.98 -3.19
C THR A 381 -42.98 33.75 -4.09
N HIS A 382 -42.45 32.56 -3.73
CA HIS A 382 -42.93 31.58 -2.72
C HIS A 382 -43.94 30.56 -3.26
N SER A 383 -43.63 29.27 -3.10
CA SER A 383 -44.62 28.23 -2.75
C SER A 383 -43.93 27.07 -2.05
N SER A 384 -44.47 26.66 -0.90
CA SER A 384 -44.05 25.52 -0.09
C SER A 384 -45.32 24.85 0.42
N PHE A 385 -45.38 23.52 0.43
CA PHE A 385 -46.45 22.78 1.12
C PHE A 385 -45.88 21.57 1.88
N SER A 386 -46.44 21.34 3.06
CA SER A 386 -46.18 20.25 4.00
C SER A 386 -47.45 20.03 4.86
N VAL A 387 -47.40 19.13 5.88
CA VAL A 387 -48.46 18.80 6.88
C VAL A 387 -49.50 17.76 6.39
N SER A 388 -49.98 16.73 7.13
CA SER A 388 -49.51 15.98 8.33
C SER A 388 -50.32 14.68 8.59
N ILE A 389 -49.70 13.68 9.27
CA ILE A 389 -50.16 12.82 10.42
C ILE A 389 -51.61 13.08 10.95
N SER A 390 -52.49 12.15 11.39
CA SER A 390 -52.62 10.65 11.62
C SER A 390 -54.04 10.36 12.23
N PRO A 391 -54.47 9.20 12.85
CA PRO A 391 -54.16 7.74 12.81
C PRO A 391 -55.43 6.78 12.73
N ASP A 392 -55.24 5.47 12.96
CA ASP A 392 -56.16 4.39 13.45
C ASP A 392 -57.46 3.95 12.71
N THR A 393 -57.55 2.66 12.33
CA THR A 393 -58.49 1.64 12.92
C THR A 393 -58.46 0.23 12.26
N HIS A 394 -58.41 -0.80 13.13
CA HIS A 394 -59.00 -2.18 13.13
C HIS A 394 -59.23 -3.09 11.90
N GLU A 395 -59.06 -4.41 12.20
CA GLU A 395 -59.66 -5.64 11.61
C GLU A 395 -59.25 -6.08 10.18
N CYS A 396 -58.61 -7.25 9.99
CA CYS A 396 -58.96 -8.66 10.29
C CYS A 396 -59.79 -9.34 9.17
N LEU A 397 -59.17 -10.27 8.44
CA LEU A 397 -59.85 -11.43 7.84
C LEU A 397 -58.86 -12.56 7.51
N THR A 398 -59.37 -13.79 7.43
CA THR A 398 -58.61 -15.05 7.57
C THR A 398 -58.61 -15.94 6.31
N THR A 399 -57.68 -16.92 6.30
CA THR A 399 -57.77 -18.27 5.67
C THR A 399 -57.84 -18.47 4.14
N ARG A 400 -56.80 -19.17 3.62
CA ARG A 400 -56.86 -20.50 2.93
C ARG A 400 -55.42 -21.06 2.85
N TYR A 401 -55.08 -22.26 3.36
CA TYR A 401 -55.33 -23.62 2.83
C TYR A 401 -54.83 -23.81 1.36
N ASP A 402 -54.07 -24.86 0.99
CA ASP A 402 -53.36 -25.89 1.77
C ASP A 402 -52.37 -26.72 0.91
N LEU A 403 -51.57 -27.54 1.59
CA LEU A 403 -50.84 -28.76 1.17
C LEU A 403 -50.97 -29.32 -0.27
N CYS A 404 -49.82 -29.76 -0.82
CA CYS A 404 -49.72 -31.12 -1.39
C CYS A 404 -48.40 -31.80 -1.01
N ARG A 405 -48.41 -33.13 -0.82
CA ARG A 405 -47.42 -33.88 -0.04
C ARG A 405 -47.24 -35.32 -0.57
N LYS A 406 -45.99 -35.84 -0.49
CA LYS A 406 -45.59 -37.27 -0.44
C LYS A 406 -45.58 -38.13 -1.73
N GLY A 407 -44.66 -39.12 -1.68
CA GLY A 407 -44.46 -40.23 -2.63
C GLY A 407 -42.98 -40.65 -2.63
N GLN A 408 -42.43 -41.14 -1.51
CA GLN A 408 -42.09 -42.56 -1.27
C GLN A 408 -41.01 -43.11 -2.23
N SER A 409 -39.77 -43.40 -1.79
CA SER A 409 -39.35 -44.50 -0.88
C SER A 409 -39.21 -45.85 -1.59
N THR A 410 -37.98 -46.37 -1.71
CA THR A 410 -37.54 -47.67 -1.14
C THR A 410 -36.05 -47.94 -1.41
N ASN A 411 -35.30 -48.23 -0.35
CA ASN A 411 -34.10 -49.11 -0.35
C ASN A 411 -34.59 -50.58 -0.55
N PRO A 412 -33.78 -51.63 -0.87
CA PRO A 412 -32.52 -51.92 -0.14
C PRO A 412 -31.39 -52.73 -0.83
N SER A 413 -30.16 -52.60 -0.29
CA SER A 413 -29.20 -53.66 0.09
C SER A 413 -28.52 -54.62 -0.93
N LEU A 414 -27.35 -55.11 -0.48
CA LEU A 414 -26.49 -56.24 -0.91
C LEU A 414 -25.56 -56.03 -2.12
N GLY A 415 -24.27 -56.34 -1.88
CA GLY A 415 -23.12 -56.14 -2.76
C GLY A 415 -21.87 -55.95 -1.92
#